data_AF-A0A530H4K2-F1
#
_entry.id   AF-A0A530H4K2-F1
#
_cell.length_a   1.000
_cell.length_b   1.000
_cell.length_c   1.000
_cell.angle_alpha   90.00
_cell.angle_beta   90.00
_cell.angle_gamma   90.00
#
_symmetry.space_group_name_H-M   'P 1'
#
loop_
_entity.id
_entity.type
_entity.pdbx_description
1 polymer ?
#
loop_
_entity_poly.entity_id
_entity_poly.type
_entity_poly.pdbx_seq_one_letter_code
_entity_poly.pdbx_strand_id
1 'polypeptide(L)'
;MTPFDRPPVGMNLARTSKVVAQAFDAALVEAGGTLPVWLTLLSVKSKELANQRELAGMIGIQGATLTHHLNAMETQGLLTRRRDPENRRVHQVALTVAGEALFE
;
A
#
# COMPACT_ATOMS: atom_id res chain seq x y z
N MET A 1 -42.51 11.18 -3.49
CA MET A 1 -41.72 11.14 -4.75
C MET A 1 -40.28 11.42 -4.36
N THR A 2 -39.42 10.39 -4.31
CA THR A 2 -38.01 10.56 -3.90
C THR A 2 -37.22 11.24 -5.01
N PRO A 3 -36.29 12.18 -4.73
CA PRO A 3 -35.77 13.13 -5.71
C PRO A 3 -34.69 12.57 -6.66
N PHE A 4 -34.55 11.26 -6.77
CA PHE A 4 -33.41 10.64 -7.47
C PHE A 4 -33.89 9.57 -8.44
N ASP A 5 -34.29 9.98 -9.64
CA ASP A 5 -34.56 9.07 -10.77
C ASP A 5 -33.29 8.32 -11.22
N ARG A 6 -32.12 8.75 -10.75
CA ARG A 6 -30.82 8.09 -10.95
C ARG A 6 -30.01 8.15 -9.65
N PRO A 7 -29.19 7.12 -9.34
CA PRO A 7 -28.29 7.18 -8.20
C PRO A 7 -27.38 8.41 -8.32
N PRO A 8 -27.12 9.14 -7.22
CA PRO A 8 -26.16 10.24 -7.23
C PRO A 8 -24.81 9.78 -7.76
N VAL A 9 -24.11 10.66 -8.49
CA VAL A 9 -22.80 10.35 -9.09
C VAL A 9 -21.81 9.79 -8.06
N GLY A 10 -21.85 10.27 -6.82
CA GLY A 10 -21.00 9.76 -5.73
C GLY A 10 -21.27 8.29 -5.37
N MET A 11 -22.53 7.83 -5.45
CA MET A 11 -22.86 6.42 -5.21
C MET A 11 -22.38 5.52 -6.36
N ASN A 12 -22.50 6.00 -7.61
CA ASN A 12 -21.97 5.29 -8.76
C ASN A 12 -20.44 5.21 -8.71
N LEU A 13 -19.78 6.31 -8.38
CA LEU A 13 -18.33 6.35 -8.19
C LEU A 13 -17.89 5.36 -7.10
N ALA A 14 -18.52 5.38 -5.92
CA ALA A 14 -18.18 4.47 -4.84
C ALA A 14 -18.34 2.98 -5.24
N ARG A 15 -19.41 2.64 -5.97
CA ARG A 15 -19.62 1.28 -6.49
C ARG A 15 -18.55 0.89 -7.50
N THR A 16 -18.24 1.77 -8.46
CA THR A 16 -17.20 1.54 -9.45
C THR A 16 -15.84 1.34 -8.78
N SER A 17 -15.46 2.24 -7.85
CA SER A 17 -14.21 2.12 -7.10
C SER A 17 -14.12 0.80 -6.34
N LYS A 18 -15.22 0.33 -5.74
CA LYS A 18 -15.25 -0.95 -5.04
C LYS A 18 -15.00 -2.13 -6.00
N VAL A 19 -15.67 -2.17 -7.15
CA VAL A 19 -15.50 -3.25 -8.13
C VAL A 19 -14.08 -3.25 -8.69
N VAL A 20 -13.53 -2.08 -9.02
CA VAL A 20 -12.15 -1.95 -9.50
C VAL A 20 -11.15 -2.38 -8.43
N ALA A 21 -11.33 -1.97 -7.17
CA ALA A 21 -10.45 -2.37 -6.07
C ALA A 21 -10.47 -3.89 -5.85
N GLN A 22 -11.62 -4.53 -5.94
CA GLN A 22 -11.75 -5.99 -5.82
C GLN A 22 -11.06 -6.72 -6.98
N ALA A 23 -11.23 -6.26 -8.22
CA ALA A 23 -10.57 -6.84 -9.38
C ALA A 23 -9.04 -6.68 -9.29
N PHE A 24 -8.57 -5.52 -8.83
CA PHE A 24 -7.16 -5.26 -8.64
C PHE A 24 -6.55 -6.11 -7.51
N ASP A 25 -7.24 -6.22 -6.37
CA ASP A 25 -6.78 -7.09 -5.27
C ASP A 25 -6.73 -8.57 -5.71
N ALA A 26 -7.70 -9.04 -6.48
CA ALA A 26 -7.66 -10.39 -7.06
C ALA A 26 -6.44 -10.61 -7.97
N ALA A 27 -6.16 -9.66 -8.87
CA ALA A 27 -4.98 -9.72 -9.74
C ALA A 27 -3.67 -9.70 -8.94
N LEU A 28 -3.61 -8.93 -7.83
CA LEU A 28 -2.46 -8.93 -6.94
C LEU A 28 -2.29 -10.25 -6.20
N VAL A 29 -3.38 -10.86 -5.73
CA VAL A 29 -3.36 -12.18 -5.08
C VAL A 29 -2.87 -13.25 -6.04
N GLU A 30 -3.31 -13.23 -7.31
CA GLU A 30 -2.80 -14.13 -8.35
C GLU A 30 -1.29 -13.95 -8.59
N ALA A 31 -0.79 -12.72 -8.49
CA ALA A 31 0.63 -12.39 -8.54
C ALA A 31 1.39 -12.67 -7.21
N GLY A 32 0.73 -13.22 -6.19
CA GLY A 32 1.32 -13.56 -4.89
C GLY A 32 1.42 -12.40 -3.89
N GLY A 33 0.73 -11.28 -4.14
CA GLY A 33 0.72 -10.08 -3.30
C GLY A 33 -0.68 -9.72 -2.77
N THR A 34 -0.77 -8.56 -2.11
CA THR A 34 -2.05 -7.94 -1.70
C THR A 34 -2.00 -6.45 -1.99
N LEU A 35 -3.14 -5.76 -2.06
CA LEU A 35 -3.18 -4.32 -2.29
C LEU A 35 -2.28 -3.50 -1.34
N PRO A 36 -2.29 -3.72 0.00
CA PRO A 36 -1.40 -3.00 0.91
C PRO A 36 0.09 -3.29 0.67
N VAL A 37 0.44 -4.52 0.30
CA VAL A 37 1.82 -4.91 -0.03
C VAL A 37 2.27 -4.18 -1.29
N TRP A 38 1.46 -4.19 -2.34
CA TRP A 38 1.80 -3.51 -3.60
C TRP A 38 1.92 -2.00 -3.44
N LEU A 39 0.98 -1.36 -2.74
CA LEU A 39 1.06 0.07 -2.45
C LEU A 39 2.28 0.41 -1.59
N THR A 40 2.66 -0.46 -0.64
CA THR A 40 3.88 -0.28 0.14
C THR A 40 5.13 -0.34 -0.75
N LEU A 41 5.23 -1.34 -1.62
CA LEU A 41 6.35 -1.45 -2.55
C LEU A 41 6.44 -0.23 -3.47
N LEU A 42 5.30 0.23 -4.01
CA LEU A 42 5.23 1.39 -4.90
C LEU A 42 5.67 2.68 -4.19
N SER A 43 5.19 2.91 -2.97
CA SER A 43 5.58 4.09 -2.17
C SER A 43 7.05 4.09 -1.77
N VAL A 44 7.63 2.92 -1.49
CA VAL A 44 9.08 2.83 -1.23
C VAL A 44 9.86 3.09 -2.53
N LYS A 45 9.38 2.56 -3.67
CA LYS A 45 10.01 2.75 -5.00
C LYS A 45 9.99 4.19 -5.48
N SER A 46 8.92 4.95 -5.20
CA SER A 46 8.81 6.36 -5.58
C SER A 46 9.79 7.27 -4.83
N LYS A 47 10.58 6.74 -3.88
CA LYS A 47 11.56 7.45 -3.05
C LYS A 47 10.96 8.64 -2.30
N GLU A 48 9.65 8.68 -2.11
CA GLU A 48 9.10 9.47 -1.03
C GLU A 48 9.57 8.79 0.25
N LEU A 49 10.55 9.41 0.94
CA LEU A 49 11.05 8.98 2.24
C LEU A 49 9.95 9.21 3.29
N ALA A 50 8.83 8.52 3.11
CA ALA A 50 7.73 8.52 4.02
C ALA A 50 8.15 7.69 5.23
N ASN A 51 8.21 8.32 6.40
CA ASN A 51 8.23 7.52 7.63
C ASN A 51 6.97 6.64 7.66
N GLN A 52 6.96 5.54 8.43
CA GLN A 52 5.85 4.58 8.42
C GLN A 52 4.47 5.24 8.65
N ARG A 53 4.40 6.35 9.40
CA ARG A 53 3.14 7.06 9.63
C ARG A 53 2.64 7.76 8.37
N GLU A 54 3.51 8.41 7.62
CA GLU A 54 3.19 9.02 6.33
C GLU A 54 2.77 7.96 5.31
N LEU A 55 3.52 6.84 5.25
CA LEU A 55 3.20 5.71 4.38
C LEU A 55 1.82 5.11 4.69
N ALA A 56 1.49 4.94 5.97
CA ALA A 56 0.17 4.47 6.39
C ALA A 56 -0.93 5.45 5.97
N GLY A 57 -0.68 6.76 6.10
CA GLY A 57 -1.58 7.82 5.66
C GLY A 57 -1.81 7.83 4.15
N MET A 58 -0.75 7.68 3.35
CA MET A 58 -0.83 7.62 1.88
C MET A 58 -1.62 6.39 1.40
N ILE A 59 -1.41 5.24 2.02
CA ILE A 59 -2.11 3.99 1.69
C ILE A 59 -3.54 4.00 2.24
N GLY A 60 -3.83 4.81 3.25
CA GLY A 60 -5.14 4.86 3.91
C GLY A 60 -5.37 3.72 4.91
N ILE A 61 -4.30 3.18 5.50
CA ILE A 61 -4.36 2.09 6.49
C ILE A 61 -3.88 2.55 7.86
N GLN A 62 -4.19 1.76 8.89
CA GLN A 62 -3.67 2.01 10.23
C GLN A 62 -2.18 1.65 10.31
N GLY A 63 -1.43 2.37 11.15
CA GLY A 63 0.00 2.13 11.33
C GLY A 63 0.34 0.70 11.75
N ALA A 64 -0.48 0.07 12.61
CA ALA A 64 -0.30 -1.32 13.02
C ALA A 64 -0.43 -2.29 11.84
N THR A 65 -1.39 -2.06 10.95
CA THR A 65 -1.57 -2.83 9.71
C THR A 65 -0.37 -2.69 8.80
N LEU A 66 0.14 -1.47 8.62
CA LEU A 66 1.36 -1.24 7.84
C LEU A 66 2.57 -1.97 8.45
N THR A 67 2.77 -1.88 9.78
CA THR A 67 3.86 -2.59 10.46
C THR A 67 3.78 -4.10 10.23
N HIS A 68 2.58 -4.68 10.28
CA HIS A 68 2.36 -6.09 9.98
C HIS A 68 2.80 -6.44 8.54
N HIS A 69 2.37 -5.66 7.54
CA HIS A 69 2.81 -5.87 6.15
C HIS A 69 4.32 -5.72 5.99
N LEU A 70 4.92 -4.68 6.57
CA LEU A 70 6.36 -4.44 6.52
C LEU A 70 7.16 -5.60 7.12
N ASN A 71 6.70 -6.19 8.23
CA ASN A 71 7.33 -7.37 8.83
C ASN A 71 7.27 -8.58 7.89
N ALA A 72 6.13 -8.81 7.25
CA ALA A 72 5.96 -9.93 6.32
C ALA A 72 6.85 -9.76 5.07
N MET A 73 6.88 -8.55 4.48
CA MET A 73 7.72 -8.25 3.32
C MET A 73 9.22 -8.31 3.63
N GLU A 74 9.65 -7.88 4.81
CA GLU A 74 11.04 -8.04 5.27
C GLU A 74 11.40 -9.52 5.43
N THR A 75 10.48 -10.33 5.99
CA THR A 75 10.66 -11.79 6.13
C THR A 75 10.75 -12.49 4.77
N GLN A 76 10.01 -12.00 3.78
CA GLN A 76 10.08 -12.47 2.39
C GLN A 76 11.31 -11.93 1.64
N GLY A 77 12.12 -11.08 2.26
CA GLY A 77 13.32 -10.51 1.65
C GLY A 77 13.05 -9.45 0.57
N LEU A 78 11.85 -8.89 0.51
CA LEU A 78 11.47 -7.87 -0.49
C LEU A 78 11.94 -6.47 -0.13
N LEU A 79 12.12 -6.20 1.16
CA LEU A 79 12.57 -4.90 1.66
C LEU A 79 13.47 -5.06 2.88
N THR A 80 14.14 -3.97 3.25
CA THR A 80 14.90 -3.83 4.49
C THR A 80 14.43 -2.62 5.28
N ARG A 81 14.52 -2.69 6.60
CA ARG A 81 14.27 -1.56 7.50
C ARG A 81 15.48 -1.24 8.35
N ARG A 82 15.87 0.04 8.35
CA ARG A 82 16.94 0.55 9.21
C ARG A 82 16.45 1.73 10.02
N ARG A 83 16.88 1.83 11.28
CA ARG A 83 16.66 3.06 12.05
C ARG A 83 17.50 4.17 11.44
N ASP A 84 16.89 5.34 11.31
CA ASP A 84 17.63 6.54 10.92
C ASP A 84 18.64 6.87 12.03
N PRO A 85 19.95 7.02 11.70
CA PRO A 85 20.97 7.35 12.69
C PRO A 85 20.78 8.75 13.29
N GLU A 86 20.24 9.71 12.54
CA GLU A 86 20.01 11.09 12.95
C GLU A 86 18.69 11.23 13.73
N ASN A 87 17.71 10.36 13.42
CA ASN A 87 16.43 10.34 14.12
C ASN A 87 15.94 8.91 14.38
N ARG A 88 16.33 8.34 15.53
CA ARG A 88 15.95 6.97 15.93
C ARG A 88 14.44 6.69 16.01
N ARG A 89 13.58 7.72 15.97
CA ARG A 89 12.12 7.58 15.90
C ARG A 89 11.63 7.25 14.48
N VAL A 90 12.49 7.41 13.47
CA VAL A 90 12.20 7.16 12.06
C VAL A 90 12.85 5.83 11.64
N HIS A 91 12.06 5.02 10.93
CA HIS A 91 12.55 3.85 10.23
C HIS A 91 12.57 4.15 8.74
N GLN A 92 13.74 4.04 8.14
CA GLN A 92 13.91 4.08 6.70
C GLN A 92 13.63 2.69 6.13
N VAL A 93 12.78 2.63 5.12
CA VAL A 93 12.43 1.41 4.40
C VAL A 93 13.03 1.50 3.00
N ALA A 94 13.66 0.44 2.52
CA ALA A 94 14.22 0.37 1.17
C ALA A 94 13.92 -0.99 0.53
N LEU A 95 13.66 -1.02 -0.77
CA LEU A 95 13.53 -2.26 -1.53
C LEU A 95 14.86 -3.00 -1.59
N THR A 96 14.80 -4.32 -1.57
CA THR A 96 15.93 -5.17 -1.96
C THR A 96 15.95 -5.36 -3.47
N VAL A 97 16.98 -6.03 -3.99
CA VAL A 97 17.01 -6.48 -5.39
C VAL A 97 15.78 -7.33 -5.74
N ALA A 98 15.35 -8.22 -4.83
CA ALA A 98 14.16 -9.04 -5.03
C ALA A 98 12.87 -8.22 -5.05
N GLY A 99 12.77 -7.19 -4.21
CA GLY A 99 11.64 -6.26 -4.22
C GLY A 99 11.58 -5.39 -5.47
N GLU A 100 12.74 -4.96 -5.99
CA GLU A 100 12.82 -4.19 -7.24
C GLU A 100 12.37 -5.00 -8.46
N ALA A 101 12.72 -6.29 -8.49
CA ALA A 101 12.37 -7.21 -9.58
C ALA A 101 10.86 -7.45 -9.73
N LEU A 102 10.04 -7.10 -8.73
CA LEU A 102 8.57 -7.18 -8.84
C LEU A 102 7.96 -6.10 -9.75
N PHE A 103 8.77 -5.16 -10.25
CA PHE A 103 8.33 -4.05 -11.10
C PHE A 103 8.85 -4.13 -12.55
N GLU A 104 9.55 -5.21 -12.90
CA GLU A 104 10.00 -5.51 -14.26
C GLU A 104 9.06 -6.52 -14.94
#